data_AF-A0A3A4REZ5-F1
#
_entry.id   AF-A0A3A4REZ5-F1
#
_cell.length_a   1.000
_cell.length_b   1.000
_cell.length_c   1.000
_cell.angle_alpha   90.00
_cell.angle_beta   90.00
_cell.angle_gamma   90.00
#
_symmetry.space_group_name_H-M   'P 1'
#
loop_
_entity.id
_entity.type
_entity.pdbx_description
1 polymer ?
#
loop_
_entity_poly.entity_id
_entity_poly.type
_entity_poly.pdbx_seq_one_letter_code
_entity_poly.pdbx_strand_id
1 'polypeptide(L)'
;MLHPVFRLAAAQPQLLAEHAAAYAGLLADELSVSGAHIKRRLALQVAGLACLGIAAVLAGVAILLWASLPEQVIRLPWLLWATPLAPGLLGLLVLWSASRHPQPEAFAALRLQLAEDAALLRGPVAP
;
A
#
# COMPACT_ATOMS: atom_id res chain seq x y z
N MET A 1 -39.20 -22.76 11.85
CA MET A 1 -38.14 -23.53 12.52
C MET A 1 -37.00 -22.56 12.78
N LEU A 2 -36.72 -22.24 14.06
CA LEU A 2 -35.68 -21.28 14.43
C LEU A 2 -34.31 -21.80 13.97
N HIS A 3 -33.60 -20.98 13.21
CA HIS A 3 -32.28 -21.32 12.67
C HIS A 3 -31.36 -21.75 13.83
N PRO A 4 -30.56 -22.83 13.70
CA PRO A 4 -29.71 -23.36 14.77
C PRO A 4 -28.77 -22.30 15.38
N VAL A 5 -28.40 -21.29 14.60
CA VAL A 5 -27.64 -20.10 15.02
C VAL A 5 -28.33 -19.30 16.13
N PHE A 6 -29.65 -19.10 16.05
CA PHE A 6 -30.41 -18.40 17.11
C PHE A 6 -30.53 -19.23 18.39
N ARG A 7 -30.53 -20.57 18.27
CA ARG A 7 -30.55 -21.47 19.42
C ARG A 7 -29.20 -21.50 20.13
N LEU A 8 -28.09 -21.47 19.38
CA LEU A 8 -26.74 -21.35 19.94
C LEU A 8 -26.51 -19.99 20.59
N ALA A 9 -26.95 -18.90 19.95
CA ALA A 9 -26.84 -17.54 20.51
C ALA A 9 -27.62 -17.38 21.83
N ALA A 10 -28.75 -18.08 21.96
CA ALA A 10 -29.54 -18.08 23.19
C ALA A 10 -29.00 -19.03 24.27
N ALA A 11 -28.35 -20.14 23.88
CA ALA A 11 -27.87 -21.16 24.81
C ALA A 11 -26.46 -20.91 25.35
N GLN A 12 -25.56 -20.35 24.54
CA GLN A 12 -24.14 -20.18 24.88
C GLN A 12 -23.55 -18.88 24.28
N PRO A 13 -24.06 -17.70 24.69
CA PRO A 13 -23.60 -16.40 24.16
C PRO A 13 -22.11 -16.12 24.45
N GLN A 14 -21.56 -16.67 25.55
CA GLN A 14 -20.14 -16.51 25.87
C GLN A 14 -19.21 -17.10 24.81
N LEU A 15 -19.52 -18.28 24.24
CA LEU A 15 -18.67 -18.94 23.24
C LEU A 15 -18.62 -18.18 21.91
N LEU A 16 -19.72 -17.53 21.53
CA LEU A 16 -19.77 -16.65 20.35
C LEU A 16 -19.02 -15.33 20.58
N ALA A 17 -19.11 -14.76 21.78
CA ALA A 17 -18.36 -13.56 22.14
C ALA A 17 -16.85 -13.82 22.15
N GLU A 18 -16.42 -15.01 22.59
CA GLU A 18 -15.01 -15.42 22.61
C GLU A 18 -14.45 -15.62 21.20
N HIS A 19 -15.23 -16.22 20.28
CA HIS A 19 -14.86 -16.31 18.86
C HIS A 19 -14.82 -14.94 18.20
N ALA A 20 -15.81 -14.08 18.44
CA ALA A 20 -15.83 -12.72 17.90
C ALA A 20 -14.63 -11.89 18.41
N ALA A 21 -14.21 -12.09 19.67
CA ALA A 21 -13.02 -11.46 20.23
C ALA A 21 -11.73 -11.97 19.57
N ALA A 22 -11.63 -13.28 19.28
CA ALA A 22 -10.49 -13.85 18.55
C ALA A 22 -10.40 -13.30 17.11
N TYR A 23 -11.53 -13.19 16.41
CA TYR A 23 -11.61 -12.54 15.08
C TYR A 23 -11.25 -11.04 15.13
N ALA A 24 -11.68 -10.34 16.18
CA ALA A 24 -11.34 -8.92 16.38
C ALA A 24 -9.83 -8.72 16.61
N GLY A 25 -9.17 -9.64 17.33
CA GLY A 25 -7.72 -9.64 17.52
C GLY A 25 -6.96 -9.82 16.21
N LEU A 26 -7.35 -10.82 15.40
CA LEU A 26 -6.77 -11.05 14.07
C LEU A 26 -6.99 -9.87 13.12
N LEU A 27 -8.19 -9.27 13.14
CA LEU A 27 -8.50 -8.05 12.39
C LEU A 27 -7.60 -6.89 12.81
N ALA A 28 -7.39 -6.68 14.11
CA ALA A 28 -6.56 -5.59 14.63
C ALA A 28 -5.09 -5.75 14.20
N ASP A 29 -4.55 -6.97 14.27
CA ASP A 29 -3.18 -7.27 13.84
C ASP A 29 -3.02 -7.06 12.33
N GLU A 30 -3.95 -7.55 11.52
CA GLU A 30 -3.89 -7.43 10.06
C GLU A 30 -4.09 -5.97 9.58
N LEU A 31 -4.94 -5.20 10.29
CA LEU A 31 -5.09 -3.76 10.08
C LEU A 31 -3.82 -2.99 10.43
N SER A 32 -3.12 -3.38 11.50
CA SER A 32 -1.88 -2.73 11.92
C SER A 32 -0.75 -2.93 10.89
N VAL A 33 -0.60 -4.16 10.39
CA VAL A 33 0.38 -4.54 9.38
C VAL A 33 0.04 -3.90 8.03
N SER A 34 -1.22 -4.00 7.60
CA SER A 34 -1.70 -3.35 6.38
C SER A 34 -1.54 -1.83 6.42
N GLY A 35 -1.80 -1.22 7.57
CA GLY A 35 -1.61 0.21 7.80
C GLY A 35 -0.15 0.65 7.63
N ALA A 36 0.80 -0.10 8.17
CA ALA A 36 2.22 0.17 7.99
C ALA A 36 2.66 0.07 6.51
N HIS A 37 2.15 -0.94 5.79
CA HIS A 37 2.44 -1.09 4.36
C HIS A 37 1.86 0.05 3.51
N ILE A 38 0.62 0.48 3.78
CA ILE A 38 -0.01 1.61 3.10
C ILE A 38 0.76 2.90 3.38
N LYS A 39 1.12 3.16 4.64
CA LYS A 39 1.92 4.35 5.03
C LYS A 39 3.27 4.37 4.30
N ARG A 40 4.00 3.25 4.30
CA ARG A 40 5.27 3.13 3.58
C ARG A 40 5.09 3.37 2.08
N ARG A 41 4.05 2.80 1.46
CA ARG A 41 3.77 3.00 0.03
C ARG A 41 3.45 4.46 -0.28
N LEU A 42 2.61 5.11 0.52
CA LEU A 42 2.31 6.53 0.37
C LEU A 42 3.55 7.39 0.54
N ALA A 43 4.37 7.11 1.55
CA ALA A 43 5.64 7.82 1.78
C ALA A 43 6.58 7.70 0.57
N LEU A 44 6.75 6.49 0.01
CA LEU A 44 7.57 6.29 -1.18
C LEU A 44 6.98 6.99 -2.42
N GLN A 45 5.66 6.98 -2.59
CA GLN A 45 5.03 7.69 -3.70
C GLN A 45 5.21 9.20 -3.60
N VAL A 46 5.00 9.78 -2.42
CA VAL A 46 5.22 11.22 -2.17
C VAL A 46 6.68 11.58 -2.39
N ALA A 47 7.62 10.79 -1.86
CA ALA A 47 9.05 11.02 -2.04
C ALA A 47 9.47 10.95 -3.52
N GLY A 48 8.96 9.96 -4.26
CA GLY A 48 9.21 9.81 -5.69
C GLY A 48 8.66 10.99 -6.50
N LEU A 49 7.43 11.40 -6.22
CA LEU A 49 6.80 12.54 -6.89
C LEU A 49 7.50 13.87 -6.56
N ALA A 50 7.95 14.05 -5.32
CA ALA A 50 8.75 15.21 -4.92
C ALA A 50 10.08 15.28 -5.69
N CYS A 51 10.77 14.14 -5.84
CA CYS A 51 12.01 14.08 -6.64
C CYS A 51 11.77 14.43 -8.11
N LEU A 52 10.67 13.97 -8.69
CA LEU A 52 10.28 14.34 -10.06
C LEU A 52 9.95 15.83 -10.18
N GLY A 53 9.26 16.41 -9.19
CA GLY A 53 8.99 17.84 -9.14
C GLY A 53 10.28 18.68 -9.11
N ILE A 54 11.23 18.29 -8.26
CA ILE A 54 12.56 18.93 -8.19
C ILE A 54 13.28 18.82 -9.54
N ALA A 55 13.27 17.62 -10.17
CA ALA A 55 13.87 17.40 -11.48
C ALA A 55 13.25 18.29 -12.56
N ALA A 56 11.93 18.46 -12.55
CA ALA A 56 11.21 19.31 -13.51
C ALA A 56 11.58 20.80 -13.34
N VAL A 57 11.66 21.28 -12.10
CA VAL A 57 12.10 22.67 -11.83
C VAL A 57 13.54 22.87 -12.30
N LEU A 58 14.45 21.95 -11.95
CA LEU A 58 15.85 22.01 -12.39
C LEU A 58 15.99 21.93 -13.91
N ALA A 59 15.14 21.16 -14.59
CA ALA A 59 15.11 21.09 -16.05
C ALA A 59 14.66 22.43 -16.65
N GLY A 60 13.65 23.08 -16.08
CA GLY A 60 13.23 24.42 -16.46
C GLY A 60 14.36 25.45 -16.29
N VAL A 61 15.08 25.40 -15.16
CA VAL A 61 16.26 26.24 -14.92
C VAL A 61 17.37 25.94 -15.93
N ALA A 62 17.63 24.68 -16.23
CA ALA A 62 18.64 24.28 -17.22
C ALA A 62 18.32 24.84 -18.61
N ILE A 63 17.05 24.79 -19.03
CA ILE A 63 16.58 25.39 -20.29
C ILE A 63 16.76 26.92 -20.28
N LEU A 64 16.39 27.59 -19.18
CA LEU A 64 16.58 29.04 -19.04
C LEU A 64 18.05 29.43 -19.14
N LEU A 65 18.94 28.70 -18.47
CA LEU A 65 20.38 28.95 -18.53
C LEU A 65 20.94 28.69 -19.93
N TRP A 66 20.51 27.60 -20.59
CA TRP A 66 20.92 27.28 -21.95
C TRP A 66 20.50 28.36 -22.96
N ALA A 67 19.30 28.93 -22.79
CA ALA A 67 18.78 29.97 -23.67
C ALA A 67 19.38 31.36 -23.42
N SER A 68 19.86 31.64 -22.20
CA SER A 68 20.29 32.99 -21.79
C SER A 68 21.80 33.17 -21.74
N LEU A 69 22.59 32.10 -21.54
CA LEU A 69 24.04 32.21 -21.46
C LEU A 69 24.72 32.00 -22.83
N PRO A 70 25.72 32.83 -23.18
CA PRO A 70 26.58 32.55 -24.32
C PRO A 70 27.37 31.25 -24.08
N GLU A 71 27.54 30.43 -25.13
CA GLU A 71 28.22 29.12 -25.04
C GLU A 71 29.63 29.21 -24.43
N GLN A 72 30.33 30.33 -24.65
CA GLN A 72 31.68 30.62 -24.15
C GLN A 72 31.76 30.71 -22.61
N VAL A 73 30.63 30.94 -21.93
CA VAL A 73 30.55 31.06 -20.47
C VAL A 73 30.33 29.70 -19.81
N ILE A 74 29.78 28.72 -20.54
CA ILE A 74 29.39 27.42 -19.98
C ILE A 74 30.61 26.48 -19.98
N ARG A 75 31.31 26.41 -18.84
CA ARG A 75 32.50 25.53 -18.69
C ARG A 75 32.18 24.03 -18.78
N LEU A 76 31.00 23.62 -18.31
CA LEU A 76 30.60 22.21 -18.17
C LEU A 76 29.15 22.02 -18.64
N PRO A 77 28.89 22.02 -19.97
CA PRO A 77 27.53 22.00 -20.52
C PRO A 77 26.76 20.71 -20.19
N TRP A 78 27.44 19.60 -19.96
CA TRP A 78 26.81 18.33 -19.56
C TRP A 78 26.13 18.41 -18.19
N LEU A 79 26.55 19.34 -17.32
CA LEU A 79 25.97 19.50 -15.99
C LEU A 79 24.50 19.98 -16.05
N LEU A 80 24.14 20.72 -17.10
CA LEU A 80 22.76 21.19 -17.33
C LEU A 80 21.79 20.02 -17.53
N TRP A 81 22.29 18.89 -18.03
CA TRP A 81 21.51 17.65 -18.20
C TRP A 81 21.63 16.74 -16.97
N ALA A 82 22.84 16.59 -16.42
CA ALA A 82 23.08 15.71 -15.28
C ALA A 82 22.35 16.15 -14.00
N THR A 83 22.26 17.47 -13.77
CA THR A 83 21.63 18.05 -12.58
C THR A 83 20.13 17.73 -12.46
N PRO A 84 19.29 17.90 -13.51
CA PRO A 84 17.89 17.45 -13.45
C PRO A 84 17.75 15.92 -13.57
N LEU A 85 18.64 15.24 -14.29
CA LEU A 85 18.54 13.78 -14.47
C LEU A 85 18.74 13.00 -13.17
N ALA A 86 19.67 13.41 -12.31
CA ALA A 86 19.96 12.71 -11.06
C ALA A 86 18.72 12.53 -10.14
N PRO A 87 18.01 13.60 -9.72
CA PRO A 87 16.78 13.45 -8.94
C PRO A 87 15.65 12.81 -9.75
N GLY A 88 15.60 13.01 -11.08
CA GLY A 88 14.59 12.39 -11.95
C GLY A 88 14.69 10.87 -11.95
N LEU A 89 15.90 10.33 -12.15
CA LEU A 89 16.18 8.90 -12.11
C LEU A 89 15.91 8.31 -10.73
N LEU A 90 16.33 9.01 -9.66
CA LEU A 90 16.02 8.58 -8.29
C LEU A 90 14.51 8.52 -8.04
N GLY A 91 13.77 9.54 -8.46
CA GLY A 91 12.30 9.56 -8.34
C GLY A 91 11.64 8.38 -9.07
N LEU A 92 12.07 8.11 -10.30
CA LEU A 92 11.58 6.96 -11.08
C LEU A 92 11.90 5.62 -10.41
N LEU A 93 13.13 5.45 -9.90
CA LEU A 93 13.54 4.22 -9.20
C LEU A 93 12.71 4.00 -7.93
N VAL A 94 12.46 5.05 -7.16
CA VAL A 94 11.63 4.99 -5.95
C VAL A 94 10.20 4.60 -6.31
N LEU A 95 9.58 5.24 -7.31
CA LEU A 95 8.22 4.91 -7.76
C LEU A 95 8.12 3.47 -8.31
N TRP A 96 9.12 3.05 -9.07
CA TRP A 96 9.18 1.69 -9.59
C TRP A 96 9.29 0.66 -8.45
N SER A 97 10.15 0.91 -7.46
CA SER A 97 10.29 0.03 -6.29
C SER A 97 8.99 -0.05 -5.46
N ALA A 98 8.27 1.07 -5.34
CA ALA A 98 6.98 1.14 -4.66
C ALA A 98 5.88 0.37 -5.40
N SER A 99 6.00 0.23 -6.72
CA SER A 99 5.06 -0.51 -7.58
C SER A 99 5.34 -2.01 -7.65
N ARG A 100 6.57 -2.43 -7.33
CA ARG A 100 7.04 -3.82 -7.37
C ARG A 100 6.63 -4.68 -6.17
N HIS A 101 6.10 -4.07 -5.11
CA HIS A 101 5.65 -4.81 -3.94
C HIS A 101 4.15 -5.13 -4.09
N PRO A 102 3.78 -6.36 -4.49
CA PRO A 102 2.38 -6.77 -4.51
C PRO A 102 1.81 -6.60 -3.10
N GLN A 103 0.64 -5.98 -3.01
CA GLN A 103 -0.06 -5.91 -1.75
C GLN A 103 -0.44 -7.35 -1.35
N PRO A 104 -0.09 -7.82 -0.14
CA PRO A 104 -0.75 -9.00 0.38
C PRO A 104 -2.25 -8.69 0.39
N GLU A 105 -3.06 -9.58 -0.17
CA GLU A 105 -4.52 -9.41 -0.17
C GLU A 105 -4.97 -9.19 1.27
N ALA A 106 -5.45 -7.99 1.57
CA ALA A 106 -5.93 -7.66 2.90
C ALA A 106 -7.07 -8.61 3.26
N PHE A 107 -7.01 -9.20 4.45
CA PHE A 107 -8.02 -10.11 4.97
C PHE A 107 -8.13 -11.42 4.19
N ALA A 108 -7.09 -11.83 3.44
CA ALA A 108 -7.12 -13.09 2.69
C ALA A 108 -7.32 -14.30 3.61
N ALA A 109 -6.60 -14.33 4.74
CA ALA A 109 -6.73 -15.39 5.74
C ALA A 109 -8.12 -15.38 6.38
N LEU A 110 -8.63 -14.20 6.76
CA LEU A 110 -9.96 -14.03 7.33
C LEU A 110 -11.07 -14.44 6.36
N ARG A 111 -10.96 -14.11 5.08
CA ARG A 111 -11.92 -14.51 4.03
C ARG A 111 -11.90 -16.01 3.80
N LEU A 112 -10.73 -16.64 3.86
CA LEU A 112 -10.57 -18.08 3.70
C LEU A 112 -11.24 -18.82 4.88
N GLN A 113 -11.03 -18.34 6.10
CA GLN A 113 -11.63 -18.92 7.30
C GLN A 113 -13.15 -18.70 7.37
N LEU A 114 -13.64 -17.52 6.98
CA LEU A 114 -15.07 -17.25 6.82
C LEU A 114 -15.72 -18.15 5.76
N ALA A 115 -15.01 -18.46 4.68
CA ALA A 115 -15.50 -19.35 3.63
C ALA A 115 -15.60 -20.80 4.13
N GLU A 116 -14.63 -21.26 4.92
CA GLU A 116 -14.66 -22.59 5.55
C GLU A 116 -15.78 -22.70 6.60
N ASP A 117 -15.93 -21.70 7.48
CA ASP A 117 -17.00 -21.66 8.47
C ASP A 117 -18.39 -21.62 7.81
N ALA A 118 -18.55 -20.82 6.74
CA ALA A 118 -19.79 -20.78 5.98
C ALA A 118 -20.06 -22.08 5.21
N ALA A 119 -19.04 -22.87 4.87
CA ALA A 119 -19.20 -24.18 4.25
C ALA A 119 -19.63 -25.23 5.30
N LEU A 120 -19.05 -25.20 6.51
CA LEU A 120 -19.45 -26.04 7.63
C LEU A 120 -20.91 -25.80 8.05
N LEU A 121 -21.35 -24.54 8.07
CA LEU A 121 -22.74 -24.17 8.38
C LEU A 121 -23.74 -24.56 7.28
N ARG A 122 -23.28 -24.80 6.04
CA ARG A 122 -24.10 -25.28 4.92
C ARG A 122 -24.10 -26.81 4.77
N GLY A 123 -23.22 -27.51 5.48
CA GLY A 123 -23.24 -28.97 5.57
C GLY A 123 -24.50 -29.46 6.29
N PRO A 124 -25.04 -30.64 5.92
CA PRO A 124 -26.22 -31.18 6.59
C PRO A 124 -25.91 -31.35 8.08
N VAL A 125 -26.72 -30.69 8.92
CA VAL A 125 -26.78 -31.00 10.36
C VAL A 125 -27.09 -32.49 10.45
N ALA A 126 -26.10 -33.29 10.84
CA ALA A 126 -26.29 -34.72 11.05
C ALA A 126 -27.39 -34.91 12.12
N PRO A 127 -28.34 -35.83 11.89
CA PRO A 127 -29.52 -36.01 12.73
C PRO A 127 -29.21 -36.45 14.16
#